data_AF-A0A7S3MNF1-F1
#
_entry.id   AF-A0A7S3MNF1-F1
#
_cell.length_a   1.000
_cell.length_b   1.000
_cell.length_c   1.000
_cell.angle_alpha   90.00
_cell.angle_beta   90.00
_cell.angle_gamma   90.00
#
_symmetry.space_group_name_H-M   'P 1'
#
loop_
_entity.id
_entity.type
_entity.pdbx_description
1 polymer ?
#
loop_
_entity_poly.entity_id
_entity_poly.type
_entity_poly.pdbx_seq_one_letter_code
_entity_poly.pdbx_strand_id
1 'polypeptide(L)'
;PGTGKTVTSTTLVYHLAKQKLGKVLVCAPSNIAVDQLTDKINGTGLKVVRLCARSRESISSNVDYLSLHEQVKHLKKGNYARMQELMLRKEEQGELNENDEKKLKELQRQAEDEILRNADVICTTCVAAFDRRI
;
A
#
# COMPACT_ATOMS: atom_id res chain seq x y z
N PRO A 1 8.25 26.38 -11.26
CA PRO A 1 8.50 24.94 -11.54
C PRO A 1 9.99 24.63 -11.38
N GLY A 2 10.40 23.39 -11.05
CA GLY A 2 11.85 23.06 -10.92
C GLY A 2 12.55 23.55 -9.64
N THR A 3 11.84 24.14 -8.68
CA THR A 3 12.43 24.70 -7.44
C THR A 3 12.63 23.67 -6.31
N GLY A 4 12.79 22.39 -6.63
CA GLY A 4 13.08 21.35 -5.63
C GLY A 4 11.92 20.90 -4.73
N LYS A 5 10.68 21.39 -4.91
CA LYS A 5 9.51 21.06 -4.04
C LYS A 5 9.42 19.58 -3.64
N THR A 6 9.40 18.67 -4.60
CA THR A 6 9.28 17.23 -4.32
C THR A 6 10.47 16.69 -3.53
N VAL A 7 11.67 17.23 -3.79
CA VAL A 7 12.89 16.85 -3.05
C VAL A 7 12.78 17.35 -1.61
N THR A 8 12.45 18.63 -1.40
CA THR A 8 12.25 19.20 -0.06
C THR A 8 11.18 18.45 0.72
N SER A 9 10.03 18.16 0.11
CA SER A 9 8.96 17.37 0.74
C SER A 9 9.43 15.97 1.11
N THR A 10 10.21 15.30 0.24
CA THR A 10 10.77 13.97 0.53
C THR A 10 11.72 14.02 1.72
N THR A 11 12.59 15.02 1.78
CA THR A 11 13.53 15.21 2.91
C THR A 11 12.78 15.45 4.22
N LEU A 12 11.71 16.27 4.20
CA LEU A 12 10.87 16.48 5.38
C LEU A 12 10.23 15.18 5.84
N VAL A 13 9.60 14.42 4.93
CA VAL A 13 9.00 13.11 5.23
C VAL A 13 10.04 12.16 5.82
N TYR A 14 11.25 12.13 5.25
CA TYR A 14 12.34 11.28 5.73
C TYR A 14 12.67 11.54 7.20
N HIS A 15 12.93 12.81 7.55
CA HIS A 15 13.28 13.16 8.92
C HIS A 15 12.10 12.97 9.88
N LEU A 16 10.86 13.24 9.47
CA LEU A 16 9.67 12.98 10.28
C LEU A 16 9.50 11.49 10.59
N ALA A 17 9.64 10.62 9.58
CA ALA A 17 9.56 9.17 9.77
C ALA A 17 10.65 8.66 10.72
N LYS A 18 11.87 9.22 10.64
CA LYS A 18 12.99 8.85 11.53
C LYS A 18 12.78 9.24 13.00
N GLN A 19 11.88 10.17 13.31
CA GLN A 19 11.52 10.48 14.70
C GLN A 19 10.74 9.36 15.38
N LYS A 20 10.18 8.41 14.62
CA LYS A 20 9.43 7.24 15.14
C LYS A 20 8.25 7.60 16.05
N LEU A 21 7.62 8.76 15.84
CA LEU A 21 6.42 9.21 16.56
C LEU A 21 5.11 8.64 15.98
N GLY A 22 5.21 7.73 15.02
CA GLY A 22 4.10 7.19 14.27
C GLY A 22 4.41 7.15 12.78
N LYS A 23 3.40 6.80 12.00
CA LYS A 23 3.50 6.72 10.54
C LYS A 23 3.26 8.09 9.93
N VAL A 24 3.99 8.42 8.88
CA VAL A 24 3.77 9.67 8.15
C VAL A 24 2.74 9.43 7.04
N LEU A 25 1.66 10.20 7.04
CA LEU A 25 0.69 10.20 5.94
C LEU A 25 1.06 11.28 4.92
N VAL A 26 1.26 10.87 3.67
CA VAL A 26 1.59 11.75 2.54
C VAL A 26 0.44 11.74 1.55
N CYS A 27 -0.14 12.92 1.30
CA CYS A 27 -1.28 13.09 0.42
C CYS A 27 -0.99 14.05 -0.73
N ALA A 28 -1.58 13.76 -1.89
CA ALA A 28 -1.62 14.69 -3.03
C ALA A 28 -2.98 14.58 -3.76
N PRO A 29 -3.39 15.61 -4.53
CA PRO A 29 -4.72 15.62 -5.16
C PRO A 29 -4.86 14.67 -6.36
N SER A 30 -3.77 14.22 -6.99
CA SER A 30 -3.80 13.34 -8.17
C SER A 30 -2.92 12.11 -7.99
N ASN A 31 -3.30 10.98 -8.59
CA ASN A 31 -2.52 9.73 -8.50
C ASN A 31 -1.09 9.92 -9.02
N ILE A 32 -0.91 10.63 -10.14
CA ILE A 32 0.43 10.90 -10.70
C ILE A 32 1.31 11.63 -9.69
N ALA A 33 0.77 12.61 -8.95
CA ALA A 33 1.52 13.33 -7.93
C ALA A 33 1.87 12.43 -6.73
N VAL A 34 0.94 11.56 -6.30
CA VAL A 34 1.20 10.59 -5.24
C VAL A 34 2.28 9.60 -5.67
N ASP A 35 2.22 9.09 -6.89
CA ASP A 35 3.17 8.10 -7.41
C ASP A 35 4.59 8.70 -7.51
N GLN A 36 4.71 9.95 -7.97
CA GLN A 36 5.99 10.68 -7.97
C GLN A 36 6.57 10.88 -6.56
N LEU A 37 5.74 11.19 -5.56
CA LEU A 37 6.18 11.28 -4.17
C LEU A 37 6.58 9.91 -3.62
N THR A 38 5.78 8.89 -3.90
CA THR A 38 6.00 7.50 -3.47
C THR A 38 7.36 7.01 -3.94
N ASP A 39 7.67 7.18 -5.23
CA ASP A 39 8.95 6.76 -5.83
C ASP A 39 10.16 7.44 -5.16
N LYS A 40 10.09 8.76 -4.97
CA LYS A 40 11.17 9.52 -4.30
C LYS A 40 11.34 9.13 -2.83
N ILE A 41 10.25 8.96 -2.09
CA ILE A 41 10.31 8.56 -0.68
C ILE A 41 10.84 7.13 -0.56
N ASN A 42 10.46 6.22 -1.44
CA ASN A 42 10.99 4.85 -1.47
C ASN A 42 12.51 4.84 -1.69
N GLY A 43 13.02 5.73 -2.55
CA GLY A 43 14.46 5.93 -2.76
C GLY A 43 15.26 6.33 -1.51
N THR A 44 14.61 6.75 -0.41
CA THR A 44 15.26 7.06 0.87
C THR A 44 15.50 5.82 1.75
N GLY A 45 14.98 4.65 1.35
CA GLY A 45 15.07 3.40 2.11
C GLY A 45 14.04 3.26 3.24
N LEU A 46 13.02 4.12 3.28
CA LEU A 46 11.86 3.97 4.16
C LEU A 46 10.91 2.89 3.65
N LYS A 47 10.18 2.24 4.55
CA LYS A 47 9.10 1.31 4.20
C LYS A 47 7.86 2.10 3.78
N VAL A 48 7.64 2.21 2.48
CA VAL A 48 6.54 2.97 1.88
C VAL A 48 5.40 2.05 1.47
N VAL A 49 4.16 2.47 1.74
CA VAL A 49 2.94 1.82 1.24
C VAL A 49 2.13 2.83 0.44
N ARG A 50 1.83 2.50 -0.82
CA ARG A 50 0.92 3.27 -1.68
C ARG A 50 -0.50 2.74 -1.53
N LEU A 51 -1.41 3.54 -0.96
CA LEU A 51 -2.81 3.16 -0.82
C LEU A 51 -3.68 3.68 -1.97
N CYS A 52 -4.11 2.77 -2.85
CA CYS A 52 -5.04 3.09 -3.94
C CYS A 52 -6.48 2.77 -3.53
N ALA A 53 -7.45 3.52 -4.09
CA ALA A 53 -8.85 3.13 -4.03
C ALA A 53 -9.04 1.78 -4.72
N ARG A 54 -9.94 0.92 -4.23
CA ARG A 54 -10.17 -0.43 -4.80
C ARG A 54 -10.49 -0.41 -6.29
N SER A 55 -11.21 0.61 -6.77
CA SER A 55 -11.53 0.80 -8.20
C SER A 55 -10.32 1.08 -9.09
N ARG A 56 -9.12 1.29 -8.51
CA ARG A 56 -7.86 1.52 -9.23
C ARG A 56 -6.83 0.42 -9.03
N GLU A 57 -7.13 -0.65 -8.31
CA GLU A 57 -6.18 -1.77 -8.09
C GLU A 57 -5.84 -2.54 -9.38
N SER A 58 -6.60 -2.35 -10.47
CA SER A 58 -6.30 -2.94 -11.79
C SER A 58 -5.53 -2.00 -12.73
N ILE A 59 -5.23 -0.77 -12.31
CA ILE A 59 -4.54 0.22 -13.13
C ILE A 59 -3.06 0.21 -12.78
N SER A 60 -2.22 -0.13 -13.76
CA SER A 60 -0.77 -0.18 -13.56
C SER A 60 -0.16 1.20 -13.30
N SER A 61 0.89 1.21 -12.49
CA SER A 61 1.73 2.38 -12.20
C SER A 61 3.19 1.96 -12.01
N ASN A 62 4.12 2.90 -12.16
CA ASN A 62 5.54 2.64 -11.95
C ASN A 62 5.89 2.32 -10.48
N VAL A 63 4.98 2.60 -9.55
CA VAL A 63 5.13 2.30 -8.11
C VAL A 63 4.18 1.20 -7.65
N ASP A 64 3.63 0.41 -8.56
CA ASP A 64 2.58 -0.56 -8.22
C ASP A 64 3.07 -1.67 -7.27
N TYR A 65 4.35 -2.02 -7.33
CA TYR A 65 5.01 -2.92 -6.37
C TYR A 65 5.03 -2.39 -4.93
N LEU A 66 4.84 -1.08 -4.74
CA LEU A 66 4.68 -0.44 -3.43
C LEU A 66 3.21 -0.32 -3.01
N SER A 67 2.27 -0.70 -3.87
CA SER A 67 0.85 -0.60 -3.54
C SER A 67 0.45 -1.62 -2.47
N LEU A 68 -0.53 -1.27 -1.64
CA LEU A 68 -0.99 -2.15 -0.57
C LEU A 68 -1.47 -3.50 -1.14
N HIS A 69 -2.26 -3.47 -2.21
CA HIS A 69 -2.84 -4.67 -2.80
C HIS A 69 -1.76 -5.59 -3.39
N GLU A 70 -0.72 -5.03 -4.01
CA GLU A 70 0.37 -5.82 -4.58
C GLU A 70 1.31 -6.37 -3.51
N GLN A 71 1.57 -5.61 -2.45
CA GLN A 71 2.31 -6.09 -1.29
C GLN A 71 1.58 -7.24 -0.58
N VAL A 72 0.25 -7.19 -0.48
CA VAL A 72 -0.58 -8.28 0.07
C VAL A 72 -0.44 -9.55 -0.78
N LYS A 73 -0.54 -9.44 -2.12
CA LYS A 73 -0.32 -10.59 -3.02
C LYS A 73 1.06 -11.21 -2.86
N HIS A 74 2.08 -10.41 -2.57
CA HIS A 74 3.46 -10.88 -2.40
C HIS A 74 3.81 -11.28 -0.97
N LEU A 75 2.88 -11.18 -0.02
CA LEU A 75 3.09 -11.56 1.36
C LEU A 75 3.06 -13.10 1.50
N LYS A 76 4.23 -13.73 1.35
CA LYS A 76 4.42 -15.19 1.36
C LYS A 76 4.84 -15.78 2.71
N LYS A 77 4.95 -14.97 3.76
CA LYS A 77 5.50 -15.42 5.05
C LYS A 77 4.41 -15.89 6.03
N GLY A 78 4.72 -16.96 6.76
CA GLY A 78 3.98 -17.40 7.95
C GLY A 78 2.49 -17.69 7.71
N ASN A 79 1.64 -17.02 8.48
CA ASN A 79 0.20 -17.28 8.56
C ASN A 79 -0.58 -16.97 7.27
N TYR A 80 0.05 -16.33 6.28
CA TYR A 80 -0.59 -15.95 5.02
C TYR A 80 -0.42 -16.97 3.89
N ALA A 81 0.25 -18.11 4.12
CA ALA A 81 0.34 -19.17 3.12
C ALA A 81 -1.04 -19.66 2.65
N ARG A 82 -2.00 -19.80 3.59
CA ARG A 82 -3.39 -20.15 3.27
C ARG A 82 -4.10 -19.08 2.43
N MET A 83 -3.76 -17.81 2.61
CA MET A 83 -4.31 -16.72 1.79
C MET A 83 -3.89 -16.89 0.33
N GLN A 84 -2.61 -17.22 0.08
CA GLN A 84 -2.07 -17.43 -1.25
C GLN A 84 -2.71 -18.63 -1.95
N GLU A 85 -2.88 -19.73 -1.23
CA GLU A 85 -3.58 -20.92 -1.73
C GLU A 85 -5.02 -20.59 -2.15
N LEU A 86 -5.74 -19.82 -1.32
CA LEU A 86 -7.11 -19.39 -1.62
C LEU A 86 -7.17 -18.41 -2.80
N MET A 87 -6.20 -17.49 -2.91
CA MET A 87 -6.09 -16.58 -4.06
C MET A 87 -5.88 -17.36 -5.36
N LEU A 88 -4.92 -18.29 -5.38
CA LEU A 88 -4.64 -19.12 -6.56
C LEU A 88 -5.85 -19.97 -6.95
N ARG A 89 -6.49 -20.64 -5.99
CA ARG A 89 -7.73 -21.40 -6.25
C ARG A 89 -8.83 -20.53 -6.84
N LYS A 90 -8.98 -19.29 -6.36
CA LYS A 90 -9.97 -18.35 -6.91
C LYS A 90 -9.62 -17.93 -8.34
N GLU A 91 -8.34 -17.74 -8.65
CA GLU A 91 -7.90 -17.44 -10.01
C GLU A 91 -8.13 -18.61 -10.98
N GLU A 92 -7.89 -19.85 -10.55
CA GLU A 92 -8.06 -21.06 -11.36
C GLU A 92 -9.53 -21.45 -11.57
N GLN A 93 -10.35 -21.34 -10.52
CA GLN A 93 -11.74 -21.81 -10.52
C GLN A 93 -12.75 -20.69 -10.77
N GLY A 94 -12.31 -19.43 -10.75
CA GLY A 94 -13.15 -18.22 -10.84
C GLY A 94 -13.85 -17.86 -9.53
N GLU A 95 -14.28 -18.86 -8.75
CA GLU A 95 -15.06 -18.68 -7.53
C GLU A 95 -14.56 -19.57 -6.38
N LEU A 96 -14.90 -19.19 -5.15
CA LEU A 96 -14.69 -19.98 -3.94
C LEU A 96 -16.03 -20.21 -3.25
N ASN A 97 -16.12 -21.24 -2.42
CA ASN A 97 -17.27 -21.40 -1.52
C ASN A 97 -17.31 -20.26 -0.48
N GLU A 98 -18.48 -20.04 0.14
CA GLU A 98 -18.71 -18.94 1.07
C GLU A 98 -17.73 -18.92 2.26
N ASN A 99 -17.36 -20.10 2.78
CA ASN A 99 -16.43 -20.22 3.90
C ASN A 99 -15.01 -19.81 3.50
N ASP A 100 -14.53 -20.28 2.35
CA ASP A 100 -13.22 -19.95 1.80
C ASP A 100 -13.16 -18.46 1.40
N GLU A 101 -14.24 -17.89 0.83
CA GLU A 101 -14.32 -16.45 0.56
C GLU A 101 -14.23 -15.60 1.84
N LYS A 102 -14.98 -15.99 2.87
CA LYS A 102 -14.96 -15.30 4.16
C LYS A 102 -13.57 -15.38 4.79
N LYS A 103 -12.93 -16.54 4.72
CA LYS A 103 -11.58 -16.74 5.24
C LYS A 103 -10.55 -15.94 4.46
N LEU A 104 -10.65 -15.91 3.14
CA LEU A 104 -9.79 -15.10 2.27
C LEU A 104 -9.88 -13.61 2.63
N LYS A 105 -11.10 -13.07 2.76
CA LYS A 105 -11.32 -11.67 3.17
C LYS A 105 -10.73 -11.35 4.54
N GLU A 106 -10.88 -12.27 5.50
CA GLU A 106 -10.30 -12.11 6.84
C GLU A 106 -8.76 -12.05 6.79
N LEU A 107 -8.14 -12.99 6.07
CA LEU A 107 -6.69 -13.04 5.92
C LEU A 107 -6.13 -11.83 5.15
N GLN A 108 -6.82 -11.40 4.09
CA GLN A 108 -6.48 -10.18 3.36
C GLN A 108 -6.50 -8.95 4.27
N ARG A 109 -7.54 -8.79 5.09
CA ARG A 109 -7.61 -7.69 6.06
C ARG A 109 -6.45 -7.75 7.06
N GLN A 110 -6.15 -8.94 7.60
CA GLN A 110 -5.02 -9.11 8.51
C GLN A 110 -3.68 -8.74 7.85
N ALA A 111 -3.50 -9.10 6.58
CA ALA A 111 -2.31 -8.77 5.80
C ALA A 111 -2.22 -7.26 5.52
N GLU A 112 -3.33 -6.64 5.09
CA GLU A 112 -3.44 -5.19 4.88
C GLU A 112 -3.05 -4.45 6.18
N ASP A 113 -3.62 -4.85 7.31
CA ASP A 113 -3.33 -4.23 8.61
C ASP A 113 -1.86 -4.43 9.02
N GLU A 114 -1.26 -5.59 8.77
CA GLU A 114 0.15 -5.83 9.10
C GLU A 114 1.09 -4.95 8.28
N ILE A 115 0.86 -4.87 6.97
CA ILE A 115 1.65 -4.04 6.05
C ILE A 115 1.52 -2.56 6.45
N LEU A 116 0.29 -2.09 6.66
CA LEU A 116 0.04 -0.71 7.07
C LEU A 116 0.60 -0.40 8.45
N ARG A 117 0.53 -1.33 9.41
CA ARG A 117 1.12 -1.14 10.74
C ARG A 117 2.64 -0.95 10.69
N ASN A 118 3.31 -1.72 9.83
CA ASN A 118 4.77 -1.78 9.70
C ASN A 118 5.38 -0.75 8.74
N ALA A 119 4.55 0.04 8.06
CA ALA A 119 4.98 1.11 7.17
C ALA A 119 5.58 2.28 7.96
N ASP A 120 6.62 2.91 7.41
CA ASP A 120 7.10 4.21 7.88
C ASP A 120 6.24 5.34 7.30
N VAL A 121 5.81 5.18 6.04
CA VAL A 121 5.06 6.19 5.27
C VAL A 121 3.92 5.55 4.50
N ILE A 122 2.74 6.16 4.56
CA ILE A 122 1.59 5.81 3.72
C ILE A 122 1.36 6.95 2.71
N CYS A 123 1.40 6.63 1.42
CA CYS A 123 1.17 7.56 0.32
C CYS A 123 -0.21 7.31 -0.31
N THR A 124 -1.07 8.32 -0.33
CA THR A 124 -2.45 8.19 -0.85
C THR A 124 -2.94 9.49 -1.49
N THR A 125 -4.07 9.45 -2.19
CA THR A 125 -4.71 10.69 -2.64
C THR A 125 -5.46 11.36 -1.49
N CYS A 126 -5.68 12.67 -1.55
CA CYS A 126 -6.42 13.37 -0.49
C CYS A 126 -7.79 12.76 -0.21
N VAL A 127 -8.48 12.25 -1.23
CA VAL A 127 -9.80 11.61 -1.09
C VAL A 127 -9.67 10.23 -0.44
N ALA A 128 -8.65 9.44 -0.82
CA ALA A 128 -8.42 8.11 -0.28
C ALA A 128 -7.74 8.13 1.10
N ALA A 129 -7.42 9.31 1.66
CA ALA A 129 -6.98 9.45 3.05
C ALA A 129 -8.09 9.09 4.07
N PHE A 130 -9.36 9.07 3.64
CA PHE A 130 -10.52 8.63 4.43
C PHE A 130 -10.87 7.15 4.22
N ASP A 131 -10.02 6.38 3.53
CA ASP A 131 -10.23 4.94 3.34
C ASP A 131 -10.21 4.23 4.71
N ARG A 132 -11.19 3.35 4.95
CA ARG A 132 -11.37 2.65 6.24
C ARG A 132 -10.17 1.77 6.66
N ARG A 133 -9.23 1.50 5.74
CA ARG A 133 -8.00 0.76 6.01
C ARG A 133 -6.95 1.60 6.76
N ILE A 134 -7.03 2.94 6.69
CA ILE A 134 -6.16 3.88 7.45
C ILE A 134 -6.93 4.36 8.69
#